data_AF-A0A6M0RJT9-F1
#
_entry.id   AF-A0A6M0RJT9-F1
#
_cell.length_a   1.000
_cell.length_b   1.000
_cell.length_c   1.000
_cell.angle_alpha   90.00
_cell.angle_beta   90.00
_cell.angle_gamma   90.00
#
_symmetry.space_group_name_H-M   'P 1'
#
loop_
_entity.id
_entity.type
_entity.pdbx_description
1 polymer ?
#
loop_
_entity_poly.entity_id
_entity_poly.type
_entity_poly.pdbx_seq_one_letter_code
_entity_poly.pdbx_strand_id
1 'polypeptide(L)' 'MRITIDKGFQPLIREVMAQIHTDDPRLALNHIISTWAASQHASHQPAASLPQAQAAEPNDEFSQLTDWS' A
#
# COMPACT_ATOMS: atom_id res chain seq x y z
N MET A 1 -6.39 -19.54 12.30
CA MET A 1 -6.90 -18.41 13.12
C MET A 1 -8.22 -17.96 12.52
N ARG A 2 -9.31 -17.87 13.31
CA ARG A 2 -10.64 -17.48 12.85
C ARG A 2 -11.02 -16.18 13.55
N ILE A 3 -11.31 -15.13 12.78
CA ILE A 3 -11.74 -13.83 13.31
C ILE A 3 -13.24 -13.72 13.08
N THR A 4 -13.99 -13.44 14.13
CA THR A 4 -15.43 -13.18 14.06
C THR A 4 -15.63 -11.67 14.15
N ILE A 5 -16.28 -11.11 13.14
CA ILE A 5 -16.56 -9.67 13.07
C ILE A 5 -17.97 -9.46 13.58
N ASP A 6 -18.14 -8.54 14.53
CA ASP A 6 -19.47 -8.18 15.01
C ASP A 6 -20.32 -7.59 13.87
N LYS A 7 -21.62 -7.90 13.87
CA LYS A 7 -22.54 -7.54 12.78
C LYS A 7 -22.57 -6.03 12.52
N GLY A 8 -22.33 -5.21 13.55
CA GLY A 8 -22.29 -3.75 13.42
C GLY A 8 -21.19 -3.22 12.50
N PHE A 9 -20.09 -3.96 12.30
CA PHE A 9 -18.94 -3.49 11.52
C PHE A 9 -18.94 -3.97 10.06
N GLN A 10 -19.87 -4.85 9.67
CA GLN A 10 -19.94 -5.32 8.28
C GLN A 10 -20.19 -4.21 7.24
N PRO A 11 -21.05 -3.21 7.49
CA PRO A 11 -21.24 -2.09 6.55
C PRO A 11 -19.93 -1.31 6.33
N LEU A 12 -19.18 -1.04 7.41
CA LEU A 12 -17.91 -0.31 7.33
C LEU A 12 -16.85 -1.07 6.54
N ILE A 13 -16.77 -2.40 6.72
CA ILE A 13 -15.84 -3.22 5.94
C ILE A 13 -16.23 -3.20 4.46
N ARG A 14 -17.53 -3.23 4.13
CA ARG A 14 -18.01 -3.12 2.73
C ARG A 14 -17.65 -1.77 2.11
N GLU A 15 -17.71 -0.69 2.87
CA GLU A 15 -17.28 0.63 2.40
C GLU A 15 -15.78 0.63 2.07
N VAL A 16 -14.94 0.06 2.95
CA VAL A 16 -13.50 -0.05 2.69
C VAL A 16 -13.23 -0.94 1.47
N MET A 17 -13.93 -2.07 1.35
CA MET A 17 -13.86 -2.96 0.19
C MET A 17 -14.17 -2.21 -1.12
N ALA A 18 -15.20 -1.35 -1.11
CA ALA A 18 -15.52 -0.51 -2.27
C ALA A 18 -14.44 0.55 -2.55
N GLN A 19 -13.85 1.16 -1.52
CA GLN A 19 -12.80 2.18 -1.66
C GLN A 19 -11.51 1.60 -2.26
N ILE A 20 -11.12 0.38 -1.87
CA ILE A 20 -9.92 -0.28 -2.38
C ILE A 20 -10.20 -1.22 -3.56
N HIS A 21 -11.42 -1.20 -4.10
CA HIS A 21 -11.88 -2.00 -5.22
C HIS A 21 -11.59 -3.50 -5.06
N THR A 22 -11.95 -4.09 -3.92
CA THR A 22 -11.78 -5.52 -3.66
C THR A 22 -13.08 -6.18 -3.20
N ASP A 23 -13.25 -7.44 -3.58
CA ASP A 23 -14.31 -8.32 -3.08
C ASP A 23 -13.81 -9.26 -1.95
N ASP A 24 -12.52 -9.20 -1.59
CA ASP A 24 -11.96 -10.00 -0.50
C ASP A 24 -12.04 -9.26 0.85
N PRO A 25 -12.89 -9.71 1.80
CA PRO A 25 -13.01 -9.09 3.12
C PRO A 25 -11.72 -9.22 3.95
N ARG A 26 -10.88 -10.23 3.69
CA ARG A 26 -9.59 -10.36 4.39
C ARG A 26 -8.60 -9.30 3.94
N LEU A 27 -8.59 -8.98 2.64
CA LEU A 27 -7.74 -7.93 2.10
C LEU A 27 -8.16 -6.57 2.67
N ALA A 28 -9.46 -6.29 2.75
CA ALA A 28 -9.97 -5.08 3.38
C ALA A 28 -9.60 -4.98 4.86
N LEU A 29 -9.71 -6.07 5.62
CA LEU A 29 -9.26 -6.10 7.03
C LEU A 29 -7.77 -5.84 7.17
N ASN A 30 -6.94 -6.47 6.34
CA ASN A 30 -5.50 -6.23 6.34
C ASN A 30 -5.20 -4.76 6.03
N HIS A 31 -5.89 -4.17 5.06
CA HIS A 31 -5.75 -2.76 4.72
C HIS A 31 -6.09 -1.85 5.91
N ILE A 32 -7.19 -2.11 6.62
CA ILE A 32 -7.59 -1.34 7.82
C ILE A 32 -6.50 -1.42 8.90
N ILE A 33 -6.02 -2.62 9.20
CA ILE A 33 -5.01 -2.85 10.25
C ILE A 33 -3.69 -2.18 9.87
N SER A 34 -3.23 -2.34 8.63
CA SER A 34 -1.99 -1.74 8.14
C SER A 34 -2.05 -0.21 8.14
N THR A 35 -3.17 0.38 7.72
CA THR A 35 -3.36 1.83 7.74
C THR A 35 -3.36 2.39 9.16
N TRP A 36 -4.03 1.71 10.10
CA TRP A 36 -3.99 2.10 11.51
C TRP A 36 -2.57 1.99 12.09
N ALA A 37 -1.88 0.87 11.85
CA ALA A 37 -0.51 0.67 12.33
C ALA A 37 0.43 1.75 11.77
N ALA A 38 0.35 2.05 10.46
CA ALA A 38 1.12 3.13 9.84
C ALA A 38 0.82 4.50 10.47
N SER A 39 -0.43 4.76 10.82
CA SER A 39 -0.83 5.99 11.53
C SER A 39 -0.24 6.09 12.94
N GLN A 40 -0.06 4.97 13.66
CA GLN A 40 0.61 4.97 14.98
C GLN A 40 2.12 5.24 14.86
N HIS A 41 2.75 4.75 13.80
CA HIS A 41 4.18 4.96 13.54
C HIS A 41 4.50 6.35 12.95
N ALA A 42 3.52 6.99 12.30
CA ALA A 42 3.65 8.38 11.81
C ALA A 42 3.85 9.41 12.94
N SER A 43 3.52 9.07 14.19
CA SER A 43 3.81 9.93 15.36
C SER A 43 5.24 9.81 15.89
N HIS A 44 6.04 8.85 15.42
CA HIS A 44 7.39 8.57 15.94
C HIS A 44 8.50 8.51 14.90
N GLN A 45 8.26 8.79 13.61
CA GLN A 45 9.36 8.96 12.65
C GLN A 45 9.12 10.13 11.66
N PRO A 46 10.18 10.89 11.35
CA PRO A 46 10.11 11.99 10.40
C PRO A 46 9.89 11.40 9.00
N ALA A 47 8.94 12.00 8.27
CA ALA A 47 8.67 11.80 6.83
C ALA A 47 9.63 10.85 6.12
N ALA A 48 9.31 9.54 6.13
CA ALA A 48 9.87 8.64 5.15
C ALA A 48 9.22 9.02 3.82
N SER A 49 10.04 9.57 2.93
CA SER A 49 9.71 9.91 1.55
C SER A 49 8.80 8.84 0.96
N LEU A 50 7.62 9.23 0.50
CA LEU A 50 6.88 8.41 -0.46
C LEU A 50 7.86 8.00 -1.55
N PRO A 51 7.82 6.75 -2.07
CA PRO A 51 8.39 6.50 -3.37
C PRO A 51 7.59 7.39 -4.32
N GLN A 52 8.16 8.54 -4.70
CA GLN A 52 7.80 9.17 -5.95
C GLN A 52 7.84 8.02 -6.95
N ALA A 53 6.73 7.82 -7.66
CA ALA A 53 6.78 7.15 -8.94
C ALA A 53 7.93 7.83 -9.71
N GLN A 54 9.10 7.20 -9.71
CA GLN A 54 10.17 7.54 -10.62
C GLN A 54 9.51 7.31 -11.97
N ALA A 55 9.15 8.41 -12.61
CA ALA A 55 8.87 8.45 -14.02
C ALA A 55 9.95 7.58 -14.65
N ALA A 56 9.51 6.53 -15.34
CA ALA A 56 10.38 5.66 -16.11
C ALA A 56 11.39 6.55 -16.83
N GLU A 57 12.66 6.44 -16.48
CA GLU A 57 13.75 6.88 -17.33
C GLU A 57 13.85 5.77 -18.38
N PRO A 58 13.35 5.95 -19.62
CA PRO A 58 13.81 5.08 -20.67
C PRO A 58 15.22 5.55 -20.99
N ASN A 59 16.14 4.59 -21.16
CA ASN A 59 17.29 4.73 -22.06
C ASN A 59 18.62 5.25 -21.48
N ASP A 60 19.16 4.62 -20.43
CA ASP A 60 20.59 4.75 -20.08
C ASP A 60 21.35 3.41 -19.91
N GLU A 61 20.71 2.27 -20.17
CA GLU A 61 21.38 0.95 -20.13
C GLU A 61 22.11 0.59 -21.44
N PHE A 62 21.80 1.24 -22.56
CA PHE A 62 22.45 0.97 -23.85
C PHE A 62 23.68 1.86 -24.13
N SER A 63 23.79 3.02 -23.45
CA SER A 63 24.90 3.98 -23.66
C SER A 63 26.18 3.61 -22.91
N GLN A 64 26.12 2.76 -21.88
CA GLN A 64 27.29 2.43 -21.05
C GLN A 64 28.10 1.23 -21.56
N LEU A 65 27.63 0.54 -22.61
CA LEU A 65 28.28 -0.64 -23.19
C LEU A 65 29.21 -0.35 -24.37
N THR A 66 29.39 0.91 -24.77
CA THR A 66 30.02 1.24 -26.07
C THR A 66 31.19 2.24 -26.01
N ASP A 67 31.89 2.38 -24.88
CA ASP A 67 33.10 3.22 -24.81
C ASP A 67 34.31 2.50 -24.22
N TRP A 68 34.62 1.34 -24.79
CA TRP A 68 35.93 0.69 -24.64
C TRP A 68 36.43 0.27 -26.02
N SER A 69 36.87 1.22 -26.85
CA SER A 69 37.82 0.91 -27.93
C SER A 69 38.55 2.12 -28.48
#